data_AF-A0A7S0LCF4-F1
#
_entry.id   AF-A0A7S0LCF4-F1
#
_cell.length_a   1.000
_cell.length_b   1.000
_cell.length_c   1.000
_cell.angle_alpha   90.00
_cell.angle_beta   90.00
_cell.angle_gamma   90.00
#
_symmetry.space_group_name_H-M   'P 1'
#
loop_
_entity.id
_entity.type
_entity.pdbx_description
1 polymer ?
#
loop_
_entity_poly.entity_id
_entity_poly.type
_entity_poly.pdbx_seq_one_letter_code
_entity_poly.pdbx_strand_id
1 'polypeptide(L)'
;SNLGLNDEDFESLSLLLTHQPPGSTAAVGGQISREERRALRARYRGYGAADVNSFLQRLPRDMLFVMRTWSLVRSLNRRLGGTTRQRFLFISDAAARGALSASPADGPLLRLLLRARAGYWLLRARL
;
A
#
# COMPACT_ATOMS: atom_id res chain seq x y z
N SER A 1 3.42 -16.96 3.74
CA SER A 1 3.83 -15.62 3.29
C SER A 1 5.21 -15.31 3.91
N ASN A 2 6.15 -14.67 3.20
CA ASN A 2 7.49 -14.36 3.75
C ASN A 2 7.50 -13.29 4.86
N LEU A 3 6.34 -12.71 5.17
CA LEU A 3 6.17 -11.66 6.19
C LEU A 3 5.67 -12.21 7.54
N GLY A 4 5.42 -13.52 7.66
CA GLY A 4 4.86 -14.11 8.88
C GLY A 4 3.42 -13.73 9.17
N LEU A 5 2.67 -13.33 8.14
CA LEU A 5 1.31 -12.82 8.24
C LEU A 5 0.28 -13.86 7.83
N ASN A 6 -0.82 -13.90 8.57
CA ASN A 6 -2.00 -14.69 8.26
C ASN A 6 -2.79 -14.02 7.14
N ASP A 7 -3.62 -14.77 6.42
CA ASP A 7 -4.42 -14.22 5.31
C ASP A 7 -5.37 -13.10 5.78
N GLU A 8 -5.82 -13.15 7.02
CA GLU A 8 -6.64 -12.13 7.68
C GLU A 8 -5.92 -10.77 7.84
N ASP A 9 -4.59 -10.79 7.96
CA ASP A 9 -3.77 -9.60 8.12
C ASP A 9 -3.59 -8.84 6.81
N PHE A 10 -3.75 -9.53 5.67
CA PHE A 10 -3.58 -8.94 4.36
C PHE A 10 -4.63 -7.87 4.09
N GLU A 11 -5.88 -8.10 4.52
CA GLU A 11 -6.93 -7.10 4.41
C GLU A 11 -6.65 -5.88 5.30
N SER A 12 -6.24 -6.12 6.55
CA SER A 12 -5.88 -5.05 7.48
C SER A 12 -4.73 -4.19 6.94
N LEU A 13 -3.72 -4.83 6.34
CA LEU A 13 -2.63 -4.13 5.67
C LEU A 13 -3.09 -3.37 4.43
N SER A 14 -3.94 -3.96 3.60
CA SER A 14 -4.49 -3.31 2.42
C SER A 14 -5.24 -2.04 2.82
N LEU A 15 -6.09 -2.11 3.85
CA LEU A 15 -6.83 -0.98 4.39
C LEU A 15 -5.89 0.09 4.97
N LEU A 16 -4.85 -0.30 5.70
CA LEU A 16 -3.93 0.65 6.31
C LEU A 16 -3.07 1.41 5.29
N LEU A 17 -2.61 0.71 4.25
CA LEU A 17 -1.75 1.30 3.21
C LEU A 17 -2.59 2.03 2.17
N THR A 18 -3.61 1.38 1.61
CA THR A 18 -4.34 1.87 0.43
C THR A 18 -5.68 2.51 0.76
N HIS A 19 -6.18 2.34 1.99
CA HIS A 19 -7.55 2.68 2.39
C HIS A 19 -8.63 1.94 1.60
N GLN A 20 -8.29 0.80 0.99
CA GLN A 20 -9.20 -0.04 0.21
C GLN A 20 -9.04 -1.51 0.59
N PRO A 21 -10.14 -2.29 0.62
CA PRO A 21 -10.07 -3.72 0.83
C PRO A 21 -9.38 -4.41 -0.37
N PRO A 22 -8.77 -5.58 -0.16
CA PRO A 22 -8.25 -6.38 -1.26
C PRO A 22 -9.40 -6.75 -2.22
N GLY A 23 -9.20 -6.51 -3.52
CA GLY A 23 -10.23 -6.76 -4.53
C GLY A 23 -11.21 -5.60 -4.80
N SER A 24 -11.04 -4.45 -4.14
CA SER A 24 -11.79 -3.22 -4.48
C SER A 24 -11.65 -2.89 -5.97
N THR A 25 -12.77 -2.59 -6.63
CA THR A 25 -12.81 -2.15 -8.04
C THR A 25 -12.69 -0.63 -8.19
N ALA A 26 -12.64 0.11 -7.07
CA ALA A 26 -12.42 1.55 -7.09
C ALA A 26 -11.06 1.89 -7.71
N ALA A 27 -11.00 3.03 -8.41
CA ALA A 27 -9.73 3.56 -8.89
C ALA A 27 -8.73 3.73 -7.73
N VAL A 28 -7.44 3.57 -8.00
CA VAL A 28 -6.38 3.73 -6.99
C VAL A 28 -6.45 5.13 -6.38
N GLY A 29 -6.66 5.19 -5.07
CA GLY A 29 -6.84 6.45 -4.33
C GLY A 29 -8.23 7.08 -4.44
N GLY A 30 -9.18 6.37 -5.07
CA GLY A 30 -10.60 6.68 -5.06
C GLY A 30 -11.26 6.38 -3.71
N GLN A 31 -12.49 6.86 -3.55
CA GLN A 31 -13.30 6.62 -2.36
C GLN A 31 -13.82 5.18 -2.36
N ILE A 32 -13.90 4.58 -1.17
CA ILE A 32 -14.51 3.26 -0.98
C ILE A 32 -16.03 3.39 -1.18
N SER A 33 -16.67 2.37 -1.74
CA SER A 33 -18.12 2.38 -1.95
C SER A 33 -18.87 2.34 -0.61
N ARG A 34 -20.15 2.74 -0.62
CA ARG A 34 -20.95 2.70 0.61
C ARG A 34 -21.14 1.27 1.10
N GLU A 35 -21.26 0.34 0.17
CA GLU A 35 -21.45 -1.10 0.36
C GLU A 35 -20.19 -1.71 0.99
N GLU A 36 -19.02 -1.44 0.42
CA GLU A 36 -17.72 -1.85 0.99
C GLU A 36 -17.53 -1.26 2.38
N ARG A 37 -17.85 0.02 2.56
CA ARG A 37 -17.77 0.66 3.88
C ARG A 37 -18.66 -0.01 4.91
N ARG A 38 -19.87 -0.41 4.51
CA ARG A 38 -20.82 -1.10 5.40
C ARG A 38 -20.30 -2.49 5.76
N ALA A 39 -19.78 -3.24 4.78
CA ALA A 39 -19.19 -4.55 4.99
C ALA A 39 -17.98 -4.49 5.95
N LEU A 40 -17.07 -3.54 5.75
CA LEU A 40 -15.93 -3.31 6.62
C LEU A 40 -16.35 -2.96 8.06
N ARG A 41 -17.33 -2.05 8.22
CA ARG A 41 -17.83 -1.70 9.56
C ARG A 41 -18.46 -2.91 10.27
N ALA A 42 -19.16 -3.77 9.53
CA ALA A 42 -19.74 -4.98 10.10
C ALA A 42 -18.66 -5.99 10.51
N ARG A 43 -17.64 -6.17 9.67
CA ARG A 43 -16.53 -7.11 9.91
C ARG A 43 -15.67 -6.70 11.11
N TYR A 44 -15.30 -5.42 11.20
CA TYR A 44 -14.50 -4.91 12.31
C TYR A 44 -15.34 -4.46 13.50
N ARG A 45 -16.62 -4.87 13.57
CA ARG A 45 -17.50 -4.55 14.69
C ARG A 45 -17.00 -5.27 15.93
N GLY A 46 -16.63 -4.51 16.96
CA GLY A 46 -16.12 -5.06 18.22
C GLY A 46 -14.60 -5.12 18.32
N TYR A 47 -13.86 -4.81 17.24
CA TYR A 47 -12.41 -4.65 17.31
C TYR A 47 -12.07 -3.41 18.14
N GLY A 48 -11.17 -3.59 19.11
CA GLY A 48 -10.69 -2.54 19.99
C GLY A 48 -9.19 -2.30 19.86
N ALA A 49 -8.65 -1.49 20.79
CA ALA A 49 -7.22 -1.18 20.82
C ALA A 49 -6.35 -2.42 21.05
N ALA A 50 -6.84 -3.41 21.79
CA ALA A 50 -6.14 -4.67 22.03
C ALA A 50 -5.91 -5.45 20.73
N ASP A 51 -6.95 -5.60 19.90
CA ASP A 51 -6.86 -6.31 18.62
C ASP A 51 -5.90 -5.62 17.64
N VAL A 52 -5.93 -4.28 17.63
CA VAL A 52 -4.98 -3.47 16.85
C VAL A 52 -3.55 -3.72 17.34
N ASN A 53 -3.33 -3.72 18.65
CA ASN A 53 -2.00 -3.96 19.21
C ASN A 53 -1.50 -5.39 18.91
N SER A 54 -2.36 -6.40 19.04
CA SER A 54 -2.04 -7.79 18.69
C SER A 54 -1.72 -7.95 17.20
N PHE A 55 -2.39 -7.21 16.31
CA PHE A 55 -2.02 -7.14 14.90
C PHE A 55 -0.63 -6.51 14.70
N LEU A 56 -0.36 -5.36 15.34
CA LEU A 56 0.93 -4.69 15.23
C LEU A 56 2.09 -5.54 15.77
N GLN A 57 1.87 -6.33 16.81
CA GLN A 57 2.87 -7.24 17.38
C GLN A 57 3.23 -8.41 16.46
N ARG A 58 2.33 -8.81 15.55
CA ARG A 58 2.59 -9.87 14.56
C ARG A 58 3.36 -9.37 13.33
N LEU A 59 3.39 -8.07 13.10
CA LEU A 59 4.12 -7.50 11.98
C LEU A 59 5.64 -7.52 12.23
N PRO A 60 6.46 -7.74 11.17
CA PRO A 60 7.89 -7.52 11.25
C PRO A 60 8.22 -6.11 11.73
N ARG A 61 9.26 -5.97 12.57
CA ARG A 61 9.60 -4.69 13.21
C ARG A 61 9.85 -3.56 12.21
N ASP A 62 10.45 -3.87 11.07
CA ASP A 62 10.72 -2.91 10.01
C ASP A 62 9.42 -2.40 9.36
N MET A 63 8.38 -3.21 9.32
CA MET A 63 7.07 -2.81 8.80
C MET A 63 6.42 -1.75 9.70
N LEU A 64 6.61 -1.83 11.02
CA LEU A 64 6.14 -0.78 11.94
C LEU A 64 6.80 0.57 11.64
N PHE A 65 8.07 0.58 11.25
CA PHE A 65 8.76 1.79 10.80
C PHE A 65 8.17 2.34 9.51
N VAL A 66 7.90 1.47 8.52
CA VAL A 66 7.24 1.85 7.27
C VAL A 66 5.87 2.49 7.54
N MET A 67 5.06 1.92 8.44
CA MET A 67 3.72 2.44 8.76
C MET A 67 3.75 3.82 9.42
N ARG A 68 4.68 4.08 10.34
CA ARG A 68 4.85 5.41 10.95
C ARG A 68 5.18 6.44 9.88
N THR A 69 6.17 6.14 9.06
CA THR A 69 6.61 7.01 7.96
C THR A 69 5.51 7.21 6.93
N TRP A 70 4.72 6.18 6.62
CA TRP A 70 3.60 6.24 5.69
C TRP A 70 2.58 7.32 6.05
N SER A 71 2.18 7.36 7.32
CA SER A 71 1.19 8.32 7.82
C SER A 71 1.69 9.78 7.72
N LEU A 72 2.97 10.01 8.01
CA LEU A 72 3.63 11.30 7.90
C LEU A 72 3.72 11.75 6.44
N VAL A 73 4.23 10.89 5.56
CA VAL A 73 4.35 11.17 4.12
C VAL A 73 2.98 11.45 3.51
N ARG A 74 1.94 10.69 3.88
CA ARG A 74 0.56 10.95 3.45
C ARG A 74 0.07 12.32 3.89
N SER A 75 0.28 12.68 5.16
CA SER A 75 -0.13 13.96 5.72
C SER A 75 0.55 15.13 5.00
N LEU A 76 1.88 15.05 4.83
CA LEU A 76 2.67 16.05 4.12
C LEU A 76 2.24 16.18 2.66
N ASN A 77 2.10 15.05 1.95
CA ASN A 77 1.63 15.03 0.56
C ASN A 77 0.28 15.75 0.42
N ARG A 78 -0.68 15.52 1.32
CA ARG A 78 -1.97 16.23 1.30
C ARG A 78 -1.81 17.74 1.57
N ARG A 79 -0.96 18.13 2.52
CA ARG A 79 -0.70 19.55 2.83
C ARG A 79 -0.06 20.30 1.65
N LEU A 80 0.69 19.60 0.81
CA LEU A 80 1.32 20.16 -0.39
C LEU A 80 0.45 20.04 -1.66
N GLY A 81 -0.82 19.66 -1.53
CA GLY A 81 -1.74 19.52 -2.68
C GLY A 81 -1.60 18.23 -3.49
N GLY A 82 -0.76 17.29 -3.03
CA GLY A 82 -0.56 16.00 -3.67
C GLY A 82 -1.75 15.04 -3.49
N THR A 83 -1.95 14.17 -4.47
CA THR A 83 -3.04 13.18 -4.49
C THR A 83 -2.60 11.82 -3.95
N THR A 84 -3.56 10.97 -3.55
CA THR A 84 -3.27 9.57 -3.17
C THR A 84 -2.70 8.79 -4.35
N ARG A 85 -3.20 9.02 -5.58
CA ARG A 85 -2.71 8.36 -6.79
C ARG A 85 -1.23 8.65 -7.04
N GLN A 86 -0.81 9.92 -6.98
CA GLN A 86 0.60 10.31 -7.15
C GLN A 86 1.51 9.61 -6.11
N ARG A 87 1.10 9.61 -4.83
CA ARG A 87 1.84 8.95 -3.76
C ARG A 87 1.96 7.44 -4.02
N PHE A 88 0.88 6.79 -4.43
CA PHE A 88 0.90 5.34 -4.72
C PHE A 88 1.85 5.00 -5.87
N LEU A 89 1.83 5.78 -6.95
CA LEU A 89 2.74 5.60 -8.08
C LEU A 89 4.20 5.75 -7.67
N PHE A 90 4.53 6.80 -6.91
CA PHE A 90 5.91 7.05 -6.46
C PHE A 90 6.44 5.93 -5.56
N ILE A 91 5.60 5.44 -4.64
CA ILE A 91 5.96 4.36 -3.72
C ILE A 91 6.10 3.04 -4.47
N SER A 92 5.19 2.76 -5.42
CA SER A 92 5.27 1.56 -6.25
C SER A 92 6.55 1.55 -7.09
N ASP A 93 6.93 2.70 -7.65
CA ASP A 93 8.15 2.90 -8.40
C ASP A 93 9.41 2.75 -7.52
N ALA A 94 9.41 3.34 -6.32
CA ALA A 94 10.49 3.15 -5.35
C ALA A 94 10.63 1.69 -4.89
N ALA A 95 9.51 1.01 -4.62
CA ALA A 95 9.48 -0.41 -4.25
C ALA A 95 9.97 -1.30 -5.39
N ALA A 96 9.55 -1.04 -6.62
CA ALA A 96 10.03 -1.75 -7.80
C ALA A 96 11.54 -1.56 -7.99
N ARG A 97 12.05 -0.33 -7.86
CA ARG A 97 13.50 -0.07 -7.89
C ARG A 97 14.25 -0.81 -6.79
N GLY A 98 13.74 -0.78 -5.55
CA GLY A 98 14.35 -1.48 -4.42
C GLY A 98 14.41 -2.99 -4.62
N ALA A 99 13.30 -3.59 -5.08
CA ALA A 99 13.22 -5.02 -5.38
C ALA A 99 14.22 -5.43 -6.47
N LEU A 100 14.33 -4.63 -7.54
CA LEU A 100 15.30 -4.86 -8.62
C LEU A 100 16.75 -4.72 -8.16
N SER A 101 17.04 -3.84 -7.20
CA SER A 101 18.38 -3.69 -6.63
C SER A 101 18.74 -4.82 -5.66
N ALA A 102 17.75 -5.42 -4.99
CA ALA A 102 17.95 -6.52 -4.04
C ALA A 102 18.13 -7.89 -4.73
N SER A 103 17.64 -8.05 -5.97
CA SER A 103 17.78 -9.27 -6.78
C SER A 103 18.64 -8.99 -8.03
N PRO A 104 19.98 -9.02 -7.92
CA PRO A 104 20.86 -8.86 -9.07
C PRO A 104 20.78 -10.04 -10.06
N ALA A 105 20.08 -11.13 -9.73
CA ALA A 105 19.94 -12.32 -10.56
C ALA A 105 18.74 -12.27 -11.55
N ASP A 106 17.80 -11.33 -11.40
CA ASP A 106 16.67 -11.23 -12.32
C ASP A 106 17.08 -10.56 -13.63
N GLY A 107 16.81 -11.27 -14.75
CA GLY A 107 17.30 -10.95 -16.09
C GLY A 107 16.95 -9.55 -16.59
N PRO A 108 17.75 -9.00 -17.54
CA PRO A 108 17.67 -7.62 -18.01
C PRO A 108 16.28 -7.22 -18.56
N LEU A 109 15.50 -8.18 -19.07
CA LEU A 109 14.16 -7.94 -19.60
C LEU A 109 13.12 -7.60 -18.52
N LEU A 110 13.18 -8.26 -17.35
CA LEU A 110 12.26 -7.95 -16.25
C LEU A 110 12.52 -6.52 -15.73
N ARG A 111 13.80 -6.13 -15.65
CA ARG A 111 14.22 -4.77 -15.29
C ARG A 111 13.74 -3.74 -16.31
N LEU A 112 13.86 -4.03 -17.61
CA LEU A 112 13.42 -3.15 -18.67
C LEU A 112 11.90 -2.99 -18.67
N LEU A 113 11.14 -4.08 -18.50
CA LEU A 113 9.68 -4.05 -18.46
C LEU A 113 9.12 -3.32 -17.23
N LEU A 114 9.72 -3.51 -16.05
CA LEU A 114 9.33 -2.78 -14.85
C LEU A 114 9.68 -1.28 -14.96
N ARG A 115 10.86 -0.93 -15.49
CA ARG A 115 11.24 0.47 -15.76
C ARG A 115 10.37 1.12 -16.82
N ALA A 116 10.06 0.42 -17.91
CA ALA A 116 9.20 0.91 -18.98
C ALA A 116 7.75 1.09 -18.49
N ARG A 117 7.21 0.14 -17.70
CA ARG A 117 5.89 0.30 -17.07
C ARG A 117 5.89 1.46 -16.09
N ALA A 118 6.85 1.53 -15.17
CA ALA A 118 6.92 2.63 -14.19
C ALA A 118 7.07 4.01 -14.86
N GLY A 119 7.94 4.11 -15.88
CA GLY A 119 8.13 5.32 -16.68
C GLY A 119 6.90 5.73 -17.50
N TYR A 120 6.20 4.77 -18.12
CA TYR A 120 4.94 5.00 -18.84
C TYR A 120 3.83 5.52 -17.91
N TRP A 121 3.72 4.97 -16.69
CA TRP A 121 2.75 5.44 -15.70
C TRP A 121 3.10 6.82 -15.12
N LEU A 122 4.38 7.16 -14.98
CA LEU A 122 4.83 8.50 -14.58
C LEU A 122 4.54 9.54 -15.66
N LEU A 123 4.75 9.22 -16.94
CA LEU A 123 4.41 10.12 -18.06
C LEU A 123 2.90 10.40 -18.12
N ARG A 124 2.07 9.37 -17.90
CA ARG A 124 0.60 9.46 -17.91
C ARG A 124 -0.02 9.97 -16.59
N ALA A 125 0.80 10.28 -15.58
CA ALA A 125 0.34 10.89 -14.33
C ALA A 125 0.71 12.38 -14.22
N ARG A 126 1.48 12.88 -15.20
CA ARG A 126 1.91 14.28 -15.31
C ARG A 126 1.11 15.08 -16.36
N LEU A 127 0.36 14.37 -17.22
CA LEU A 127 -0.75 14.87 -18.04
C LEU A 127 -2.07 14.58 -17.32
#